data_AF-A0A1D1YB55-F1
#
_entry.id   AF-A0A1D1YB55-F1
#
_cell.length_a   1.000
_cell.length_b   1.000
_cell.length_c   1.000
_cell.angle_alpha   90.00
_cell.angle_beta   90.00
_cell.angle_gamma   90.00
#
_symmetry.space_group_name_H-M   'P 1'
#
loop_
_entity.id
_entity.type
_entity.pdbx_description
1 polymer ?
#
loop_
_entity_poly.entity_id
_entity_poly.type
_entity_poly.pdbx_seq_one_letter_code
_entity_poly.pdbx_strand_id
1 'polypeptide(L)'
;MARAKLALMVAVVLLVVLVAESKPKVLPSETTQTEGQYHLDRAGGYGQGSLKRYQCAPQCSRRCLQTQYKKACLTFCNKCCAKCLCVPPGYYGNKGVCPCYNNWKTKRGGPKCP
;
A
#
# COMPACT_ATOMS: atom_id res chain seq x y z
N MET A 1 -5.30 -16.21 -59.01
CA MET A 1 -4.22 -16.20 -58.00
C MET A 1 -4.01 -14.83 -57.36
N ALA A 2 -3.75 -13.75 -58.12
CA ALA A 2 -3.47 -12.42 -57.55
C ALA A 2 -4.65 -11.78 -56.78
N ARG A 3 -5.89 -11.92 -57.28
CA ARG A 3 -7.11 -11.40 -56.63
C ARG A 3 -7.41 -12.09 -55.29
N ALA A 4 -7.17 -13.40 -55.21
CA ALA A 4 -7.33 -14.18 -53.97
C ALA A 4 -6.26 -13.80 -52.93
N LYS A 5 -5.02 -13.58 -53.36
CA LYS A 5 -3.95 -13.07 -52.50
C LYS A 5 -4.23 -11.65 -52.03
N LEU A 6 -4.73 -10.77 -52.89
CA LEU A 6 -5.12 -9.42 -52.51
C LEU A 6 -6.28 -9.41 -51.50
N ALA A 7 -7.31 -10.24 -51.72
CA ALA A 7 -8.41 -10.41 -50.78
C ALA A 7 -7.94 -10.95 -49.41
N LEU A 8 -7.02 -11.92 -49.42
CA LEU A 8 -6.43 -12.46 -48.19
C LEU A 8 -5.60 -11.42 -47.44
N MET A 9 -4.77 -10.65 -48.14
CA MET A 9 -3.95 -9.59 -47.54
C MET A 9 -4.82 -8.47 -46.97
N VAL A 10 -5.90 -8.08 -47.67
CA VAL A 10 -6.87 -7.10 -47.17
C VAL A 10 -7.59 -7.65 -45.92
N ALA A 11 -8.01 -8.91 -45.91
CA ALA A 11 -8.65 -9.53 -44.74
C ALA A 11 -7.71 -9.62 -43.53
N VAL A 12 -6.43 -9.95 -43.75
CA VAL A 12 -5.42 -9.99 -42.68
C VAL A 12 -5.13 -8.60 -42.13
N VAL A 13 -5.00 -7.58 -42.99
CA VAL A 13 -4.82 -6.19 -42.56
C VAL A 13 -6.05 -5.69 -41.79
N LEU A 14 -7.26 -6.03 -42.24
CA LEU A 14 -8.51 -5.67 -41.53
C LEU A 14 -8.56 -6.32 -40.14
N LEU A 15 -8.20 -7.60 -40.02
CA LEU A 15 -8.12 -8.31 -38.74
C LEU A 15 -7.07 -7.71 -37.80
N VAL A 16 -5.90 -7.33 -38.31
CA VAL A 16 -4.84 -6.69 -37.50
C VAL A 16 -5.28 -5.31 -36.99
N VAL A 17 -5.99 -4.52 -37.81
CA VAL A 17 -6.57 -3.22 -37.39
C VAL A 17 -7.62 -3.42 -36.30
N LEU A 18 -8.51 -4.41 -36.44
CA LEU A 18 -9.52 -4.75 -35.43
C LEU A 18 -8.91 -5.15 -34.08
N VAL A 19 -7.76 -5.84 -34.07
CA VAL A 19 -7.07 -6.23 -32.81
C VAL A 19 -6.36 -5.03 -32.15
N ALA A 20 -5.88 -4.06 -32.92
CA ALA A 20 -5.17 -2.89 -32.41
C ALA A 20 -6.07 -1.85 -31.69
N GLU A 21 -7.38 -1.87 -31.92
CA GLU A 21 -8.35 -1.01 -31.23
C GLU A 21 -8.79 -1.54 -29.85
N SER A 22 -8.36 -2.74 -29.46
CA SER A 22 -8.55 -3.26 -28.10
C SER A 22 -7.57 -2.63 -27.10
N LYS A 23 -7.46 -1.30 -27.08
CA LYS A 23 -6.91 -0.60 -25.92
C LYS A 23 -8.01 -0.62 -24.86
N PRO A 24 -7.86 -1.33 -23.73
CA PRO A 24 -8.75 -1.10 -22.61
C PRO A 24 -8.63 0.37 -22.25
N LYS A 25 -9.72 1.11 -22.50
CA LYS A 25 -9.90 2.45 -21.99
C LYS A 25 -10.05 2.26 -20.49
N VAL A 26 -8.92 2.33 -19.77
CA VAL A 26 -8.92 2.43 -18.32
C VAL A 26 -9.63 3.75 -18.02
N LEU A 27 -10.93 3.63 -17.78
CA LEU A 27 -11.74 4.67 -17.18
C LEU A 27 -11.04 5.04 -15.86
N PRO A 28 -10.83 6.32 -15.55
CA PRO A 28 -10.61 6.72 -14.17
C PRO A 28 -11.90 6.34 -13.44
N SER A 29 -11.90 5.18 -12.81
CA SER A 29 -13.01 4.72 -12.00
C SER A 29 -13.11 5.67 -10.81
N GLU A 30 -14.19 6.43 -10.74
CA GLU A 30 -14.66 7.01 -9.50
C GLU A 30 -14.94 5.85 -8.52
N THR A 31 -14.04 5.71 -7.56
CA THR A 31 -14.26 5.16 -6.21
C THR A 31 -14.97 3.81 -6.12
N THR A 32 -14.19 2.72 -6.20
CA THR A 32 -14.36 1.58 -5.29
C THR A 32 -12.99 1.20 -4.75
N GLN A 33 -12.85 1.42 -3.45
CA GLN A 33 -11.62 1.39 -2.69
C GLN A 33 -11.22 -0.04 -2.35
N THR A 34 -10.25 -0.60 -3.06
CA THR A 34 -9.49 -1.74 -2.55
C THR A 34 -8.05 -1.58 -3.05
N GLU A 35 -7.13 -1.56 -2.10
CA GLU A 35 -5.68 -1.64 -2.28
C GLU A 35 -4.98 -0.36 -2.78
N GLY A 36 -4.30 0.34 -1.86
CA GLY A 36 -3.08 1.05 -2.26
C GLY A 36 -2.82 2.47 -1.74
N GLN A 37 -3.70 3.16 -1.00
CA GLN A 37 -3.27 4.40 -0.33
C GLN A 37 -4.25 4.82 0.76
N TYR A 38 -3.98 4.44 2.02
CA TYR A 38 -4.65 5.07 3.16
C TYR A 38 -4.08 6.49 3.29
N HIS A 39 -4.64 7.44 2.54
CA HIS A 39 -4.35 8.87 2.72
C HIS A 39 -4.76 9.27 4.15
N LEU A 40 -3.78 9.32 5.06
CA LEU A 40 -3.92 9.80 6.44
C LEU A 40 -3.96 11.34 6.49
N ASP A 41 -4.42 11.97 5.41
CA ASP A 41 -4.27 13.41 5.19
C ASP A 41 -5.60 14.16 5.29
N ARG A 42 -6.74 13.46 5.44
CA ARG A 42 -8.07 14.12 5.32
C ARG A 42 -8.93 14.21 6.58
N ALA A 43 -8.52 13.71 7.76
CA ALA A 43 -9.38 13.92 8.95
C ALA A 43 -8.76 13.74 10.35
N GLY A 44 -7.51 13.34 10.51
CA GLY A 44 -6.95 13.15 11.85
C GLY A 44 -5.55 12.58 11.78
N GLY A 45 -4.57 13.37 12.24
CA GLY A 45 -3.14 13.10 12.05
C GLY A 45 -2.64 11.79 12.67
N TYR A 46 -1.32 11.59 12.64
CA TYR A 46 -0.61 10.43 13.19
C TYR A 46 -0.67 10.29 14.73
N GLY A 47 -1.71 10.81 15.36
CA GLY A 47 -1.95 10.81 16.80
C GLY A 47 -2.48 9.49 17.34
N GLN A 48 -2.40 9.33 18.65
CA GLN A 48 -2.86 8.12 19.33
C GLN A 48 -4.35 7.87 19.11
N GLY A 49 -4.72 6.63 18.74
CA GLY A 49 -6.12 6.26 18.46
C GLY A 49 -6.60 6.62 17.05
N SER A 50 -5.74 7.18 16.19
CA SER A 50 -6.08 7.48 14.79
C SER A 50 -6.36 6.26 13.93
N LEU A 51 -5.86 5.08 14.31
CA LEU A 51 -6.01 3.85 13.53
C LEU A 51 -7.02 2.88 14.13
N LYS A 52 -7.67 2.11 13.27
CA LYS A 52 -8.38 0.87 13.63
C LYS A 52 -7.44 -0.33 13.52
N ARG A 53 -7.75 -1.43 14.21
CA ARG A 53 -6.87 -2.61 14.30
C ARG A 53 -6.58 -3.24 12.93
N TYR A 54 -7.53 -3.22 11.99
CA TYR A 54 -7.33 -3.73 10.62
C TYR A 54 -6.39 -2.83 9.78
N GLN A 55 -6.21 -1.57 10.16
CA GLN A 55 -5.30 -0.63 9.47
C GLN A 55 -3.84 -0.78 9.93
N CYS A 56 -3.57 -1.61 10.94
CA CYS A 56 -2.22 -1.81 11.47
C CYS A 56 -1.28 -2.48 10.47
N ALA A 57 -1.73 -3.56 9.81
CA ALA A 57 -0.89 -4.32 8.88
C ALA A 57 -0.28 -3.44 7.78
N PRO A 58 -1.06 -2.64 7.03
CA PRO A 58 -0.49 -1.83 5.96
C PRO A 58 0.38 -0.68 6.47
N GLN A 59 0.06 -0.08 7.62
CA GLN A 59 0.89 0.96 8.26
C GLN A 59 2.23 0.41 8.76
N CYS A 60 2.23 -0.80 9.31
CA CYS A 60 3.43 -1.48 9.74
C CYS A 60 4.29 -1.95 8.56
N SER A 61 3.68 -2.36 7.45
CA SER A 61 4.39 -2.62 6.20
C SER A 61 5.18 -1.41 5.73
N ARG A 62 4.57 -0.22 5.77
CA ARG A 62 5.22 1.07 5.50
C ARG A 62 6.33 1.34 6.50
N ARG A 63 6.04 1.33 7.81
CA ARG A 63 7.03 1.64 8.86
C ARG A 63 8.29 0.77 8.76
N CYS A 64 8.11 -0.50 8.41
CA CYS A 64 9.18 -1.48 8.30
C CYS A 64 9.76 -1.59 6.89
N LEU A 65 9.54 -0.64 5.97
CA LEU A 65 9.97 -0.79 4.57
C LEU A 65 11.49 -0.84 4.41
N GLN A 66 12.24 -0.01 5.15
CA GLN A 66 13.69 0.16 4.98
C GLN A 66 14.55 -0.62 5.98
N THR A 67 13.96 -1.54 6.77
CA THR A 67 14.74 -2.32 7.75
C THR A 67 15.19 -3.66 7.19
N GLN A 68 16.42 -4.05 7.49
CA GLN A 68 16.95 -5.38 7.25
C GLN A 68 16.24 -6.46 8.09
N TYR A 69 15.69 -6.10 9.25
CA TYR A 69 15.01 -7.02 10.18
C TYR A 69 13.49 -7.05 9.96
N LYS A 70 13.05 -7.18 8.70
CA LYS A 70 11.64 -7.01 8.28
C LYS A 70 10.65 -7.82 9.12
N LYS A 71 10.91 -9.11 9.32
CA LYS A 71 10.01 -10.02 10.08
C LYS A 71 9.85 -9.60 11.55
N ALA A 72 10.95 -9.25 12.21
CA ALA A 72 10.92 -8.78 13.59
C ALA A 72 10.19 -7.43 13.69
N CYS A 73 10.52 -6.48 12.80
CA CYS A 73 9.87 -5.17 12.76
C CYS A 73 8.35 -5.29 12.59
N LEU A 74 7.88 -6.08 11.63
CA LEU A 74 6.43 -6.28 11.40
C LEU A 74 5.74 -6.88 12.63
N THR A 75 6.38 -7.87 13.27
CA THR A 75 5.84 -8.51 14.48
C THR A 75 5.65 -7.49 15.61
N PHE A 76 6.69 -6.71 15.92
CA PHE A 76 6.62 -5.74 17.00
C PHE A 76 5.74 -4.55 16.64
N CYS A 77 5.82 -4.04 15.41
CA CYS A 77 4.96 -2.95 14.95
C CYS A 77 3.48 -3.31 15.08
N ASN A 78 3.07 -4.48 14.57
CA ASN A 78 1.67 -4.91 14.63
C ASN A 78 1.20 -5.09 16.07
N LYS A 79 2.05 -5.63 16.95
CA LYS A 79 1.76 -5.72 18.38
C LYS A 79 1.55 -4.34 19.02
N CYS A 80 2.41 -3.38 18.69
CA CYS A 80 2.32 -1.99 19.15
C CYS A 80 1.08 -1.29 18.63
N CYS A 81 0.79 -1.43 17.35
CA CYS A 81 -0.40 -0.84 16.75
C CYS A 81 -1.69 -1.46 17.30
N ALA A 82 -1.76 -2.77 17.51
CA ALA A 82 -2.95 -3.41 18.07
C ALA A 82 -3.29 -2.95 19.50
N LYS A 83 -2.27 -2.46 20.24
CA LYS A 83 -2.42 -1.90 21.59
C LYS A 83 -2.66 -0.39 21.58
N CYS A 84 -1.88 0.34 20.79
CA CYS A 84 -1.83 1.81 20.82
C CYS A 84 -2.67 2.48 19.72
N LEU A 85 -3.15 1.70 18.75
CA LEU A 85 -3.96 2.16 17.62
C LEU A 85 -3.32 3.36 16.89
N CYS A 86 -2.00 3.28 16.70
CA CYS A 86 -1.17 4.35 16.15
C CYS A 86 0.14 3.77 15.58
N VAL A 87 0.59 4.28 14.44
CA VAL A 87 1.90 3.97 13.83
C VAL A 87 2.54 5.29 13.37
N PRO A 88 3.75 5.65 13.84
CA PRO A 88 4.40 6.89 13.46
C PRO A 88 4.66 7.05 11.94
N PRO A 89 4.73 8.28 11.43
CA PRO A 89 5.09 8.56 10.04
C PRO A 89 6.58 8.25 9.79
N GLY A 90 6.90 8.02 8.51
CA GLY A 90 8.25 7.63 8.07
C GLY A 90 8.66 6.22 8.48
N TYR A 91 9.89 5.84 8.16
CA TYR A 91 10.49 4.53 8.45
C TYR A 91 11.18 4.48 9.83
N TYR A 92 11.64 5.65 10.30
CA TYR A 92 12.36 5.83 11.56
C TYR A 92 11.86 7.09 12.30
N GLY A 93 12.21 7.24 13.59
CA GLY A 93 11.90 8.46 14.35
C GLY A 93 10.40 8.73 14.55
N ASN A 94 10.03 9.99 14.80
CA ASN A 94 8.64 10.49 14.93
C ASN A 94 7.76 9.78 15.97
N LYS A 95 8.37 9.04 16.90
CA LYS A 95 7.62 8.25 17.89
C LYS A 95 6.82 9.14 18.83
N GLY A 96 7.23 10.40 19.03
CA GLY A 96 6.52 11.38 19.86
C GLY A 96 5.07 11.65 19.44
N VAL A 97 4.73 11.43 18.17
CA VAL A 97 3.35 11.60 17.69
C VAL A 97 2.41 10.49 18.19
N CYS A 98 2.97 9.33 18.54
CA CYS A 98 2.25 8.20 19.15
C CYS A 98 2.83 7.88 20.56
N PRO A 99 2.43 8.60 21.64
CA PRO A 99 3.02 8.42 22.97
C PRO A 99 3.03 6.97 23.50
N CYS A 100 1.92 6.22 23.36
CA CYS A 100 1.84 4.80 23.74
C CYS A 100 2.86 3.94 22.97
N TYR A 101 3.01 4.19 21.67
CA TYR A 101 3.97 3.48 20.82
C TYR A 101 5.42 3.79 21.23
N ASN A 102 5.71 5.05 21.55
CA ASN A 102 7.04 5.50 22.00
C ASN A 102 7.43 4.96 23.38
N ASN A 103 6.45 4.97 24.30
CA ASN A 103 6.66 4.67 25.71
C ASN A 103 6.63 3.17 26.00
N TRP A 104 6.26 2.32 25.02
CA TRP A 104 6.27 0.90 25.26
C TRP A 104 7.71 0.35 25.30
N LYS A 105 8.13 -0.07 26.49
CA LYS A 105 9.48 -0.60 26.75
C LYS A 105 9.49 -2.12 26.92
N THR A 106 10.66 -2.70 26.68
CA THR A 106 10.97 -4.08 27.04
C THR A 106 11.24 -4.18 28.55
N LYS A 107 11.35 -5.40 29.10
CA LYS A 107 11.72 -5.60 30.51
C LYS A 107 13.10 -5.03 30.86
N ARG A 108 13.99 -4.84 29.88
CA ARG A 108 15.33 -4.27 30.03
C ARG A 108 15.35 -2.74 29.83
N GLY A 109 14.19 -2.09 29.74
CA GLY A 109 14.07 -0.63 29.58
C GLY A 109 14.21 -0.11 28.14
N GLY A 110 14.75 -0.90 27.21
CA GLY A 110 14.88 -0.51 25.80
C GLY A 110 13.55 -0.36 25.05
N PRO A 111 13.52 0.37 23.92
CA PRO A 111 12.31 0.54 23.11
C PRO A 111 11.80 -0.80 22.58
N LYS A 112 10.49 -1.06 22.71
CA LYS A 112 9.86 -2.30 22.23
C LYS A 112 9.31 -2.18 20.81
N CYS A 113 8.86 -0.98 20.44
CA CYS A 113 8.24 -0.71 19.15
C CYS A 113 9.27 -0.13 18.17
N PRO A 114 9.24 -0.50 16.88
CA PRO A 114 10.23 -0.09 15.89
C PRO A 114 10.24 1.41 15.55
#